data_AF-A0A7V9ZWY5-F1
#
_entry.id   AF-A0A7V9ZWY5-F1
#
_cell.length_a   1.000
_cell.length_b   1.000
_cell.length_c   1.000
_cell.angle_alpha   90.00
_cell.angle_beta   90.00
_cell.angle_gamma   90.00
#
_symmetry.space_group_name_H-M   'P 1'
#
loop_
_entity.id
_entity.type
_entity.pdbx_description
1 polymer ?
#
loop_
_entity_poly.entity_id
_entity_poly.type
_entity_poly.pdbx_seq_one_letter_code
_entity_poly.pdbx_strand_id
1 'polypeptide(L)'
;MYLSELKAVLHAHPASQPRLILPGGEAVPAHFHITEVGHVTKRFIDCGGTVHDMTNTCLLQTYVADDLDHRLTARGFARILDLGKRVLPREDIPVEVEYEDCTISQYPIREVQVVDGLVEIRLAEKHTDCLAKEKCGIEGCA
;
A
#
# COMPACT_ATOMS: atom_id res chain seq x y z
N MET A 1 2.65 4.89 -6.42
CA MET A 1 1.82 6.09 -6.16
C MET A 1 2.19 6.71 -4.82
N TYR A 2 2.21 8.04 -4.71
CA TYR A 2 2.41 8.76 -3.45
C TYR A 2 1.09 8.97 -2.68
N LEU A 3 1.21 9.18 -1.37
CA LEU A 3 0.04 9.39 -0.49
C LEU A 3 -0.78 10.62 -0.89
N SER A 4 -0.14 11.73 -1.24
CA SER A 4 -0.82 12.94 -1.70
C SER A 4 -1.71 12.69 -2.91
N GLU A 5 -1.25 11.88 -3.86
CA GLU A 5 -1.98 11.50 -5.08
C GLU A 5 -3.20 10.63 -4.73
N LEU A 6 -3.01 9.62 -3.87
CA LEU A 6 -4.11 8.74 -3.44
C LEU A 6 -5.21 9.55 -2.76
N LYS A 7 -4.84 10.46 -1.85
CA LYS A 7 -5.78 11.33 -1.16
C LYS A 7 -6.54 12.22 -2.13
N ALA A 8 -5.87 12.80 -3.11
CA ALA A 8 -6.50 13.64 -4.11
C ALA A 8 -7.62 12.88 -4.86
N VAL A 9 -7.35 11.65 -5.30
CA VAL A 9 -8.37 10.81 -5.95
C VAL A 9 -9.54 10.51 -5.00
N LEU A 10 -9.26 10.09 -3.76
CA LEU A 10 -10.32 9.74 -2.81
C LEU A 10 -11.21 10.95 -2.45
N HIS A 11 -10.62 12.14 -2.30
CA HIS A 11 -11.39 13.37 -2.06
C HIS A 11 -12.21 13.81 -3.28
N ALA A 12 -11.73 13.57 -4.50
CA ALA A 12 -12.45 13.91 -5.74
C ALA A 12 -13.67 13.00 -5.98
N HIS A 13 -13.66 11.77 -5.46
CA HIS A 13 -14.71 10.77 -5.71
C HIS A 13 -15.36 10.25 -4.40
N PRO A 14 -15.89 11.11 -3.52
CA PRO A 14 -16.24 10.75 -2.14
C PRO A 14 -17.35 9.71 -2.00
N ALA A 15 -18.21 9.57 -3.01
CA ALA A 15 -19.31 8.61 -3.03
C ALA A 15 -18.92 7.24 -3.62
N SER A 16 -17.74 7.15 -4.24
CA SER A 16 -17.24 5.92 -4.84
C SER A 16 -16.77 4.93 -3.77
N GLN A 17 -16.81 3.65 -4.13
CA GLN A 17 -16.30 2.57 -3.28
C GLN A 17 -14.89 2.22 -3.72
N PRO A 18 -13.89 2.21 -2.81
CA PRO A 18 -12.56 1.73 -3.13
C PRO A 18 -12.59 0.22 -3.39
N ARG A 19 -11.81 -0.24 -4.37
CA ARG A 19 -11.62 -1.65 -4.68
C ARG A 19 -10.14 -1.94 -4.83
N LEU A 20 -9.58 -2.74 -3.93
CA LEU A 20 -8.19 -3.17 -3.99
C LEU A 20 -8.07 -4.38 -4.92
N ILE A 21 -7.24 -4.27 -5.95
CA ILE A 21 -6.98 -5.34 -6.92
C ILE A 21 -5.57 -5.87 -6.68
N LEU A 22 -5.47 -7.14 -6.29
CA LEU A 22 -4.21 -7.85 -6.09
C LEU A 22 -3.44 -7.99 -7.43
N PRO A 23 -2.12 -8.25 -7.39
CA PRO A 23 -1.32 -8.39 -8.62
C PRO A 23 -1.83 -9.46 -9.59
N GLY A 24 -2.45 -10.53 -9.07
CA GLY A 24 -3.08 -11.58 -9.88
C GLY A 24 -4.42 -11.21 -10.51
N GLY A 25 -4.94 -10.00 -10.26
CA GLY A 25 -6.23 -9.52 -10.78
C GLY A 25 -7.43 -9.78 -9.88
N GLU A 26 -7.29 -10.66 -8.88
CA GLU A 26 -8.28 -10.89 -7.83
C GLU A 26 -8.53 -9.62 -7.00
N ALA A 27 -9.76 -9.42 -6.55
CA ALA A 27 -10.10 -8.28 -5.69
C ALA A 27 -10.10 -8.70 -4.22
N VAL A 28 -9.56 -7.83 -3.34
CA VAL A 28 -9.79 -7.97 -1.90
C VAL A 28 -11.31 -7.86 -1.64
N PRO A 29 -11.90 -8.68 -0.75
CA PRO A 29 -13.32 -8.64 -0.44
C PRO A 29 -13.82 -7.22 -0.11
N ALA A 30 -14.95 -6.82 -0.69
CA ALA A 30 -15.45 -5.44 -0.64
C ALA A 30 -15.84 -4.93 0.77
N HIS A 31 -15.90 -5.83 1.76
CA HIS A 31 -16.12 -5.53 3.17
C HIS A 31 -14.82 -5.42 3.97
N PHE A 32 -13.70 -5.11 3.31
CA PHE A 32 -12.45 -4.82 3.99
C PHE A 32 -12.52 -3.52 4.80
N HIS A 33 -11.69 -3.47 5.83
CA HIS A 33 -11.47 -2.34 6.72
C HIS A 33 -10.03 -1.87 6.56
N ILE A 34 -9.82 -0.55 6.65
CA ILE A 34 -8.48 -0.01 6.92
C ILE A 34 -8.39 0.23 8.42
N THR A 35 -7.61 -0.60 9.11
CA THR A 35 -7.53 -0.59 10.58
C THR A 35 -6.36 0.26 11.08
N GLU A 36 -5.30 0.40 10.28
CA GLU A 36 -4.11 1.14 10.67
C GLU A 36 -3.57 2.00 9.51
N VAL A 37 -3.00 3.15 9.88
CA VAL A 37 -2.17 3.99 9.02
C VAL A 37 -0.81 4.12 9.70
N GLY A 38 0.21 3.48 9.15
CA GLY A 38 1.54 3.39 9.72
C GLY A 38 2.58 4.21 8.94
N HIS A 39 3.52 4.83 9.66
CA HIS A 39 4.78 5.30 9.10
C HIS A 39 5.83 4.20 9.26
N VAL A 40 6.21 3.56 8.17
CA VAL A 40 7.28 2.57 8.17
C VAL A 40 8.57 3.23 7.73
N THR A 41 9.57 3.22 8.63
CA THR A 41 10.94 3.61 8.31
C THR A 41 11.85 2.39 8.37
N LYS A 42 12.55 2.10 7.28
CA LYS A 42 13.57 1.04 7.23
C LYS A 42 14.96 1.65 7.23
N ARG A 43 15.82 1.12 8.10
CA ARG A 43 17.25 1.33 8.12
C ARG A 43 17.89 -0.05 8.20
N PHE A 44 18.67 -0.41 7.19
CA PHE A 44 19.18 -1.77 7.07
C PHE A 44 20.58 -1.81 6.47
N ILE A 45 21.23 -2.97 6.61
CA ILE A 45 22.54 -3.25 6.03
C ILE A 45 22.38 -4.42 5.07
N ASP A 46 22.97 -4.32 3.88
CA ASP A 46 22.97 -5.41 2.91
C ASP A 46 24.06 -6.46 3.19
N CYS A 47 24.03 -7.61 2.48
CA CYS A 47 25.05 -8.66 2.63
C CYS A 47 26.47 -8.18 2.29
N GLY A 48 26.59 -7.06 1.57
CA GLY A 48 27.86 -6.43 1.22
C GLY A 48 28.37 -5.39 2.22
N GLY A 49 27.65 -5.15 3.31
CA GLY A 49 27.99 -4.21 4.37
C GLY A 49 27.58 -2.75 4.11
N THR A 50 26.85 -2.46 3.03
CA THR A 50 26.37 -1.09 2.76
C THR A 50 25.17 -0.79 3.64
N VAL A 51 25.21 0.33 4.36
CA VAL A 51 24.06 0.84 5.12
C VAL A 51 23.14 1.61 4.17
N HIS A 52 21.88 1.21 4.16
CA HIS A 52 20.79 1.88 3.44
C HIS A 52 19.91 2.58 4.46
N ASP A 53 19.97 3.91 4.47
CA ASP A 53 19.25 4.74 5.42
C ASP A 53 17.86 5.13 4.88
N MET A 54 16.87 5.00 5.76
CA MET A 54 15.59 5.74 5.73
C MET A 54 14.71 5.56 4.49
N THR A 55 14.34 4.32 4.16
CA THR A 55 13.17 4.10 3.29
C THR A 55 11.90 4.45 4.06
N ASN A 56 11.11 5.41 3.57
CA ASN A 56 9.87 5.87 4.20
C ASN A 56 8.65 5.44 3.40
N THR A 57 7.66 4.85 4.06
CA THR A 57 6.43 4.36 3.41
C THR A 57 5.23 4.61 4.32
N CYS A 58 4.10 4.96 3.72
CA CYS A 58 2.79 4.90 4.37
C CYS A 58 2.23 3.49 4.21
N LEU A 59 2.11 2.74 5.31
CA LEU A 59 1.56 1.39 5.31
C LEU A 59 0.11 1.41 5.77
N LEU A 60 -0.79 0.80 5.00
CA LEU A 60 -2.21 0.71 5.30
C LEU A 60 -2.56 -0.74 5.64
N GLN A 61 -2.85 -1.02 6.90
CA GLN A 61 -3.30 -2.36 7.28
C GLN A 61 -4.74 -2.56 6.83
N THR A 62 -4.93 -3.56 5.98
CA THR A 62 -6.22 -3.97 5.43
C THR A 62 -6.65 -5.28 6.05
N TYR A 63 -7.81 -5.26 6.69
CA TYR A 63 -8.38 -6.41 7.40
C TYR A 63 -9.76 -6.75 6.85
N VAL A 64 -10.04 -8.01 6.62
CA VAL A 64 -11.35 -8.49 6.17
C VAL A 64 -12.01 -9.19 7.36
N ALA A 65 -13.12 -8.63 7.83
CA ALA A 65 -13.87 -9.17 8.96
C ALA A 65 -15.14 -9.90 8.48
N ASP A 66 -15.84 -10.60 9.38
CA ASP A 66 -17.08 -11.31 9.04
C ASP A 66 -18.31 -10.40 8.88
N ASP A 67 -18.16 -9.07 8.92
CA ASP A 67 -19.24 -8.10 8.74
C ASP A 67 -19.49 -7.77 7.26
N LEU A 68 -20.07 -8.74 6.55
CA LEU A 68 -20.22 -8.72 5.08
C LEU A 68 -20.99 -7.52 4.50
N ASP A 69 -21.68 -6.73 5.32
CA ASP A 69 -22.40 -5.51 4.94
C ASP A 69 -21.53 -4.24 5.00
N HIS A 70 -20.34 -4.31 5.60
CA HIS A 70 -19.43 -3.17 5.68
C HIS A 70 -19.01 -2.68 4.30
N ARG A 71 -19.08 -1.38 4.02
CA ARG A 71 -18.60 -0.79 2.77
C ARG A 71 -17.84 0.49 3.06
N LEU A 72 -16.52 0.41 2.96
CA LEU A 72 -15.68 1.61 3.00
C LEU A 72 -16.01 2.49 1.79
N THR A 73 -16.26 3.77 2.04
CA THR A 73 -16.40 4.78 0.97
C THR A 73 -15.08 5.50 0.78
N ALA A 74 -14.85 6.08 -0.40
CA ALA A 74 -13.67 6.90 -0.66
C ALA A 74 -13.58 8.09 0.31
N ARG A 75 -14.71 8.68 0.71
CA ARG A 75 -14.76 9.68 1.79
C ARG A 75 -14.26 9.13 3.13
N GLY A 76 -14.71 7.93 3.50
CA GLY A 76 -14.26 7.25 4.71
C GLY A 76 -12.76 6.97 4.68
N PHE A 77 -12.27 6.48 3.54
CA PHE A 77 -10.86 6.19 3.34
C PHE A 77 -10.01 7.47 3.40
N ALA A 78 -10.40 8.53 2.70
CA ALA A 78 -9.70 9.82 2.76
C ALA A 78 -9.61 10.35 4.19
N ARG A 79 -10.69 10.24 4.97
CA ARG A 79 -10.71 10.62 6.39
C ARG A 79 -9.71 9.80 7.22
N ILE A 80 -9.60 8.50 6.99
CA ILE A 80 -8.60 7.64 7.65
C ILE A 80 -7.18 8.11 7.32
N LEU A 81 -6.90 8.39 6.05
CA LEU A 81 -5.58 8.91 5.63
C LEU A 81 -5.28 10.31 6.22
N ASP A 82 -6.29 11.15 6.40
CA ASP A 82 -6.15 12.44 7.06
C ASP A 82 -5.81 12.31 8.56
N LEU A 83 -6.37 11.32 9.25
CA LEU A 83 -5.97 11.02 10.64
C LEU A 83 -4.49 10.59 10.71
N GLY A 84 -3.99 9.92 9.68
CA GLY A 84 -2.61 9.49 9.53
C GLY A 84 -1.57 10.62 9.58
N LYS A 85 -1.95 11.88 9.32
CA LYS A 85 -1.06 13.06 9.44
C LYS A 85 -0.38 13.20 10.80
N ARG A 86 -0.93 12.57 11.84
CA ARG A 86 -0.35 12.56 13.20
C ARG A 86 0.89 11.69 13.35
N VAL A 87 1.06 10.71 12.46
CA VAL A 87 2.17 9.75 12.51
C VAL A 87 3.04 9.78 11.25
N LEU A 88 2.50 10.28 10.14
CA LEU A 88 3.21 10.40 8.87
C LEU A 88 3.97 11.75 8.82
N PRO A 89 5.28 11.76 8.53
CA PRO A 89 6.07 13.00 8.54
C PRO A 89 5.84 13.90 7.32
N ARG A 90 5.35 13.32 6.22
CA ARG A 90 5.11 13.98 4.93
C ARG A 90 4.16 13.15 4.07
N GLU A 91 3.62 13.72 2.99
CA GLU A 91 2.67 13.04 2.10
C GLU A 91 3.27 12.65 0.74
N ASP A 92 4.50 13.08 0.44
CA ASP A 92 5.29 12.66 -0.72
C ASP A 92 6.13 11.41 -0.37
N ILE A 93 5.42 10.37 0.10
CA ILE A 93 5.94 9.02 0.38
C ILE A 93 5.06 7.98 -0.33
N PRO A 94 5.63 6.86 -0.77
CA PRO A 94 4.87 5.77 -1.38
C PRO A 94 3.89 5.18 -0.38
N VAL A 95 2.77 4.67 -0.91
CA VAL A 95 1.76 3.95 -0.14
C VAL A 95 1.84 2.45 -0.44
N GLU A 96 1.80 1.66 0.62
CA GLU A 96 1.67 0.21 0.56
C GLU A 96 0.43 -0.24 1.33
N VAL A 97 -0.18 -1.32 0.85
CA VAL A 97 -1.27 -2.01 1.52
C VAL A 97 -0.73 -3.29 2.12
N GLU A 98 -0.89 -3.45 3.43
CA GLU A 98 -0.67 -4.72 4.11
C GLU A 98 -1.98 -5.50 4.11
N TYR A 99 -1.95 -6.74 3.61
CA TYR A 99 -3.11 -7.60 3.53
C TYR A 99 -2.71 -9.04 3.86
N GLU A 100 -3.53 -9.69 4.67
CA GLU A 100 -3.37 -11.10 5.05
C GLU A 100 -4.38 -11.96 4.29
N ASP A 101 -3.85 -12.93 3.55
CA ASP A 101 -4.61 -14.08 3.04
C ASP A 101 -4.00 -15.35 3.66
N CYS A 102 -3.26 -16.14 2.88
CA CYS A 102 -2.47 -17.25 3.46
C CYS A 102 -1.26 -16.77 4.29
N THR A 103 -0.75 -15.58 3.96
CA THR A 103 0.37 -14.92 4.64
C THR A 103 0.18 -13.41 4.59
N ILE A 104 0.69 -12.69 5.60
CA ILE A 104 0.76 -11.23 5.55
C ILE A 104 1.70 -10.79 4.43
N SER A 105 1.21 -9.94 3.54
CA SER A 105 1.95 -9.40 2.40
C SER A 105 1.77 -7.89 2.29
N GLN A 106 2.82 -7.20 1.87
CA GLN A 106 2.80 -5.75 1.65
C GLN A 106 2.87 -5.45 0.16
N TYR A 107 1.89 -4.72 -0.35
CA TYR A 107 1.73 -4.43 -1.77
C TYR A 107 1.80 -2.92 -2.05
N PRO A 108 2.77 -2.44 -2.83
CA PRO A 108 2.79 -1.07 -3.32
C PRO A 108 1.56 -0.76 -4.17
N ILE A 109 1.01 0.44 -4.01
CA ILE A 109 -0.01 0.92 -4.94
C ILE A 109 0.65 1.30 -6.26
N ARG A 110 0.33 0.54 -7.31
CA ARG A 110 0.84 0.74 -8.67
C ARG A 110 0.15 1.92 -9.32
N GLU A 111 -1.17 1.85 -9.41
CA GLU A 111 -1.99 2.84 -10.10
C GLU A 111 -3.40 2.88 -9.48
N VAL A 112 -4.07 4.01 -9.66
CA VAL A 112 -5.45 4.21 -9.24
C VAL A 112 -6.24 4.78 -10.40
N GLN A 113 -7.40 4.19 -10.65
CA GLN A 113 -8.32 4.62 -11.70
C GLN A 113 -9.75 4.64 -11.19
N VAL A 114 -10.58 5.49 -11.79
CA VAL A 114 -12.01 5.58 -11.46
C VAL A 114 -12.82 5.06 -12.63
N VAL A 115 -13.58 4.00 -12.41
CA VAL A 115 -14.39 3.33 -13.43
C VAL A 115 -15.69 2.85 -12.79
N ASP A 116 -16.81 3.10 -13.46
CA ASP A 116 -18.14 2.65 -13.04
C ASP A 116 -18.50 2.94 -11.57
N GLY A 117 -18.09 4.12 -11.07
CA GLY A 117 -18.35 4.55 -9.69
C GLY A 117 -17.45 3.89 -8.64
N LEU A 118 -16.44 3.12 -9.04
CA LEU A 118 -15.42 2.52 -8.18
C LEU A 118 -14.09 3.27 -8.29
N VAL A 119 -13.37 3.36 -7.18
CA VAL A 119 -11.94 3.75 -7.18
C VAL A 119 -11.14 2.45 -7.15
N GLU A 120 -10.71 1.97 -8.32
CA GLU A 120 -9.85 0.81 -8.42
C GLU A 120 -8.42 1.18 -8.04
N ILE A 121 -7.88 0.48 -7.05
CA ILE A 121 -6.52 0.64 -6.56
C ILE A 121 -5.78 -0.65 -6.89
N ARG A 122 -4.95 -0.59 -7.92
CA ARG A 122 -4.20 -1.75 -8.41
C ARG A 122 -2.90 -1.87 -7.64
N LEU A 123 -2.70 -3.04 -7.05
CA LEU A 123 -1.57 -3.38 -6.21
C LEU A 123 -0.47 -4.05 -7.06
N ALA A 124 0.79 -3.81 -6.71
CA ALA A 124 1.95 -4.44 -7.33
C ALA A 124 2.57 -5.48 -6.40
N GLU A 125 3.30 -6.42 -7.00
CA GLU A 125 4.18 -7.32 -6.25
C GLU A 125 5.34 -6.54 -5.64
N LYS A 126 5.76 -6.96 -4.45
CA LYS A 126 6.95 -6.45 -3.77
C LYS A 126 7.98 -7.56 -3.68
N HIS A 127 9.04 -7.43 -4.45
CA HIS A 127 10.08 -8.45 -4.50
C HIS A 127 11.17 -8.18 -3.48
N THR A 128 11.68 -9.25 -2.87
CA THR A 128 12.96 -9.22 -2.18
C THR A 128 14.08 -9.08 -3.21
N ASP A 129 15.14 -8.36 -2.86
CA ASP A 129 16.33 -8.30 -3.70
C ASP A 129 17.61 -8.35 -2.86
N CYS A 130 18.68 -8.89 -3.44
CA CYS A 130 20.02 -8.72 -2.93
C CYS A 130 20.60 -7.42 -3.49
N LEU A 131 20.81 -6.40 -2.65
CA LEU A 131 21.37 -5.12 -3.11
C LEU A 131 22.89 -5.17 -3.35
N ALA A 132 23.56 -6.24 -2.94
CA ALA A 132 25.00 -6.44 -3.11
C ALA A 132 25.29 -7.64 -4.04
N LYS A 133 24.60 -7.71 -5.20
CA LYS A 133 24.64 -8.86 -6.13
C LYS A 133 26.06 -9.30 -6.47
N GLU A 134 26.92 -8.36 -6.86
CA GLU A 134 28.31 -8.63 -7.20
C GLU A 134 29.10 -9.24 -6.02
N LYS A 135 29.01 -8.62 -4.83
CA LYS A 135 29.71 -9.11 -3.63
C LYS A 135 29.21 -10.47 -3.16
N CYS A 136 27.95 -10.78 -3.43
CA CYS A 136 27.30 -12.02 -3.03
C CYS A 136 27.32 -13.08 -4.16
N GLY A 137 28.04 -12.82 -5.27
CA GLY A 137 28.28 -13.77 -6.37
C GLY A 137 27.03 -14.09 -7.20
N ILE A 138 26.02 -13.21 -7.16
CA ILE A 138 24.76 -13.38 -7.88
C ILE A 138 24.90 -12.69 -9.24
N GLU A 139 25.25 -13.46 -10.27
CA GLU A 139 25.18 -13.00 -11.66
C GLU A 139 23.72 -13.00 -12.13
N GLY A 140 23.25 -11.88 -12.68
CA GLY A 140 21.83 -11.66 -12.92
C GLY A 140 21.21 -12.62 -13.95
N CYS A 141 19.99 -13.10 -13.69
CA CYS A 141 19.07 -13.37 -14.79
C CYS A 141 18.59 -12.02 -15.31
N ALA A 142 18.87 -11.75 -16.59
CA ALA A 142 18.28 -10.65 -17.35
C ALA A 142 16.76 -10.84 -17.51
#